data_AF-R7TB29-F1
#
_entry.id   AF-R7TB29-F1
#
_cell.length_a   1.000
_cell.length_b   1.000
_cell.length_c   1.000
_cell.angle_alpha   90.00
_cell.angle_beta   90.00
_cell.angle_gamma   90.00
#
_symmetry.space_group_name_H-M   'P 1'
#
loop_
_entity.id
_entity.type
_entity.pdbx_description
1 polymer ?
#
loop_
_entity_poly.entity_id
_entity_poly.type
_entity_poly.pdbx_seq_one_letter_code
_entity_poly.pdbx_strand_id
1 'polypeptide(L)'
;MTLLSFGAWFSRRYPLAVMATAASAIFGWPFAGALGIPIAYDIVVRQKRFFYFIKWTTIAAALTLLPLVLIDSYYYGKLVIAPLNIVTYNVFSEHGPDIYGVEPFSFYFINSFLNFNFVFIVALISLPLAVITGLLQTHPRQSIPSWLALSAMFIWFLIFFTRPHKEERFLFPIYPLICL
;
A
#
# COMPACT_ATOMS: atom_id res chain seq x y z
N MET A 1 -7.64 7.39 -1.30
CA MET A 1 -7.36 6.76 -2.61
C MET A 1 -7.03 5.27 -2.50
N THR A 2 -6.42 4.81 -1.40
CA THR A 2 -6.23 3.38 -1.11
C THR A 2 -7.55 2.60 -1.16
N LEU A 3 -8.59 3.04 -0.45
CA LEU A 3 -9.93 2.42 -0.51
C LEU A 3 -10.49 2.30 -1.92
N LEU A 4 -10.34 3.35 -2.74
CA LEU A 4 -10.78 3.32 -4.14
C LEU A 4 -10.00 2.28 -4.95
N SER A 5 -8.71 2.09 -4.65
CA SER A 5 -7.86 1.08 -5.30
C SER A 5 -8.35 -0.33 -4.98
N PHE A 6 -8.62 -0.63 -3.71
CA PHE A 6 -9.16 -1.93 -3.29
C PHE A 6 -10.58 -2.16 -3.78
N GLY A 7 -11.46 -1.16 -3.70
CA GLY A 7 -12.83 -1.26 -4.22
C GLY A 7 -12.87 -1.50 -5.73
N ALA A 8 -12.02 -0.81 -6.50
CA ALA A 8 -11.87 -1.03 -7.93
C ALA A 8 -11.31 -2.42 -8.23
N TRP A 9 -10.34 -2.89 -7.43
CA TRP A 9 -9.77 -4.22 -7.57
C TRP A 9 -10.80 -5.32 -7.30
N PHE A 10 -11.56 -5.24 -6.20
CA PHE A 10 -12.66 -6.17 -5.89
C PHE A 10 -13.77 -6.15 -6.93
N SER A 11 -14.02 -4.99 -7.55
CA SER A 11 -14.94 -4.83 -8.68
C SER A 11 -14.35 -5.27 -10.03
N ARG A 12 -13.12 -5.83 -10.05
CA ARG A 12 -12.36 -6.22 -11.26
C ARG A 12 -12.11 -5.08 -12.27
N ARG A 13 -12.20 -3.82 -11.82
CA ARG A 13 -11.85 -2.63 -12.59
C ARG A 13 -10.38 -2.31 -12.41
N TYR A 14 -9.51 -3.20 -12.90
CA TYR A 14 -8.05 -3.09 -12.76
C TYR A 14 -7.44 -1.75 -13.24
N PRO A 15 -7.91 -1.11 -14.33
CA PRO A 15 -7.39 0.19 -14.74
C PRO A 15 -7.56 1.23 -13.64
N LEU A 16 -8.76 1.31 -13.07
CA LEU A 16 -9.07 2.23 -11.99
C LEU A 16 -8.28 1.89 -10.72
N ALA A 17 -8.06 0.61 -10.43
CA ALA A 17 -7.24 0.17 -9.30
C ALA A 17 -5.78 0.65 -9.43
N VAL A 18 -5.17 0.49 -10.61
CA VAL A 18 -3.81 0.95 -10.90
C VAL A 18 -3.73 2.48 -10.85
N MET A 19 -4.68 3.18 -11.48
CA MET A 19 -4.76 4.64 -11.46
C MET A 19 -4.91 5.21 -10.04
N ALA A 20 -5.81 4.63 -9.23
CA ALA A 20 -6.04 5.05 -7.85
C ALA A 20 -4.83 4.77 -6.95
N THR A 21 -4.12 3.66 -7.19
CA THR A 21 -2.87 3.33 -6.48
C THR A 21 -1.79 4.36 -6.82
N ALA A 22 -1.61 4.67 -8.11
CA ALA A 22 -0.64 5.67 -8.57
C ALA A 22 -0.95 7.05 -7.98
N ALA A 23 -2.22 7.49 -8.06
CA ALA A 23 -2.65 8.75 -7.45
C ALA A 23 -2.40 8.78 -5.93
N SER A 24 -2.64 7.67 -5.23
CA SER A 24 -2.36 7.56 -3.80
C SER A 24 -0.88 7.71 -3.46
N ALA A 25 -0.01 7.12 -4.28
CA ALA A 25 1.43 7.17 -4.08
C ALA A 25 2.03 8.53 -4.47
N ILE A 26 1.58 9.10 -5.57
CA ILE A 26 2.21 10.29 -6.18
C ILE A 26 1.69 11.58 -5.53
N PHE A 27 0.38 11.72 -5.30
CA PHE A 27 -0.19 12.92 -4.71
C PHE A 27 -0.34 12.84 -3.18
N GLY A 28 -0.55 11.63 -2.65
CA GLY A 28 -0.75 11.42 -1.22
C GLY A 28 0.58 11.20 -0.51
N TRP A 29 1.06 9.96 -0.57
CA TRP A 29 2.30 9.57 0.09
C TRP A 29 2.95 8.39 -0.64
N PRO A 30 4.22 8.48 -1.08
CA PRO A 30 4.85 7.46 -1.94
C PRO A 30 4.79 6.05 -1.38
N PHE A 31 4.94 5.90 -0.07
CA PHE A 31 4.92 4.59 0.58
C PHE A 31 3.57 3.89 0.46
N ALA A 32 2.45 4.62 0.34
CA ALA A 32 1.13 4.05 0.09
C ALA A 32 1.08 3.19 -1.18
N GLY A 33 2.01 3.37 -2.12
CA GLY A 33 2.17 2.50 -3.29
C GLY A 33 2.45 1.03 -2.93
N ALA A 34 3.03 0.75 -1.76
CA ALA A 34 3.25 -0.61 -1.27
C ALA A 34 1.93 -1.40 -1.10
N LEU A 35 0.83 -0.71 -0.79
CA LEU A 35 -0.50 -1.34 -0.70
C LEU A 35 -1.02 -1.83 -2.07
N GLY A 36 -0.42 -1.35 -3.17
CA GLY A 36 -0.69 -1.83 -4.52
C GLY A 36 -0.02 -3.17 -4.87
N ILE A 37 0.89 -3.70 -4.03
CA ILE A 37 1.63 -4.93 -4.31
C ILE A 37 0.69 -6.13 -4.56
N PRO A 38 -0.35 -6.38 -3.74
CA PRO A 38 -1.28 -7.49 -4.00
C PRO A 38 -2.10 -7.32 -5.29
N ILE A 39 -2.45 -6.07 -5.64
CA ILE A 39 -3.13 -5.74 -6.89
C ILE A 39 -2.23 -6.07 -8.09
N ALA A 40 -0.96 -5.65 -8.03
CA ALA A 40 0.03 -5.95 -9.06
C ALA A 40 0.27 -7.45 -9.19
N TYR A 41 0.39 -8.17 -8.06
CA TYR A 41 0.52 -9.62 -8.04
C TYR A 41 -0.68 -10.32 -8.69
N ASP A 42 -1.89 -9.87 -8.41
CA ASP A 42 -3.10 -10.43 -9.01
C ASP A 42 -3.12 -10.27 -10.53
N ILE A 43 -2.82 -9.06 -11.03
CA ILE A 43 -2.84 -8.77 -12.48
C ILE A 43 -1.69 -9.50 -13.20
N VAL A 44 -0.48 -9.43 -12.66
CA VAL A 44 0.72 -9.93 -13.34
C VAL A 44 0.87 -11.44 -13.19
N VAL A 45 0.75 -11.97 -11.97
CA VAL A 45 1.08 -13.37 -11.68
C VAL A 45 -0.16 -14.25 -11.81
N ARG A 46 -1.26 -13.91 -11.14
CA ARG A 46 -2.48 -14.75 -11.16
C ARG A 46 -3.20 -14.70 -12.50
N GLN A 47 -3.35 -13.51 -13.06
CA GLN A 47 -4.05 -13.32 -14.34
C GLN A 47 -3.13 -13.40 -15.56
N LYS A 48 -1.81 -13.41 -15.37
CA LYS A 48 -0.81 -13.44 -16.45
C LYS A 48 -0.94 -12.28 -17.44
N ARG A 49 -1.43 -11.12 -16.98
CA ARG A 49 -1.72 -9.93 -17.79
C ARG A 49 -0.61 -8.88 -17.70
N PHE A 50 0.64 -9.29 -17.96
CA PHE A 50 1.82 -8.41 -17.82
C PHE A 50 1.75 -7.16 -18.70
N PHE A 51 1.57 -7.30 -20.01
CA PHE A 51 1.49 -6.15 -20.92
C PHE A 51 0.33 -5.20 -20.62
N TYR A 52 -0.78 -5.75 -20.13
CA TYR A 52 -1.92 -4.96 -19.69
C TYR A 52 -1.57 -4.13 -18.44
N PHE A 53 -0.86 -4.71 -17.47
CA PHE A 53 -0.36 -3.98 -16.31
C PHE A 53 0.60 -2.86 -16.72
N ILE A 54 1.58 -3.16 -17.58
CA ILE A 54 2.52 -2.15 -18.09
C ILE A 54 1.79 -1.00 -18.79
N LYS A 55 0.84 -1.30 -19.68
CA LYS A 55 0.02 -0.28 -20.35
C LYS A 55 -0.64 0.66 -19.35
N TRP A 56 -1.34 0.13 -18.35
CA TRP A 56 -2.07 0.96 -17.39
C TRP A 56 -1.17 1.68 -16.39
N THR A 57 -0.06 1.07 -15.99
CA THR A 57 0.94 1.74 -15.14
C THR A 57 1.59 2.90 -15.88
N THR A 58 1.92 2.75 -17.17
CA THR A 58 2.47 3.84 -17.99
C THR A 58 1.46 4.97 -18.15
N ILE A 59 0.20 4.66 -18.43
CA ILE A 59 -0.88 5.67 -18.50
C ILE A 59 -1.03 6.37 -17.15
N ALA A 60 -1.01 5.63 -16.05
CA ALA A 60 -1.12 6.19 -14.71
C ALA A 60 0.04 7.14 -14.40
N ALA A 61 1.28 6.74 -14.68
CA ALA A 61 2.46 7.57 -14.50
C ALA A 61 2.41 8.83 -15.38
N ALA A 62 2.01 8.71 -16.65
CA ALA A 62 1.86 9.86 -17.54
C ALA A 62 0.78 10.86 -17.07
N LEU A 63 -0.28 10.38 -16.42
CA LEU A 63 -1.37 11.25 -15.94
C LEU A 63 -1.12 11.82 -14.54
N THR A 64 -0.20 11.24 -13.75
CA THR A 64 0.02 11.65 -12.35
C THR A 64 1.44 12.13 -12.12
N LEU A 65 2.45 11.32 -12.42
CA LEU A 65 3.86 11.65 -12.20
C LEU A 65 4.35 12.75 -13.15
N LEU A 66 4.04 12.63 -14.44
CA LEU A 66 4.50 13.61 -15.44
C LEU A 66 4.05 15.05 -15.12
N PRO A 67 2.75 15.35 -14.89
CA PRO A 67 2.35 16.72 -14.54
C PRO A 67 2.97 17.19 -13.23
N LEU A 68 3.10 16.31 -12.22
CA LEU A 68 3.77 16.66 -10.96
C LEU A 68 5.22 17.09 -11.20
N VAL A 69 5.99 16.29 -11.95
CA VAL A 69 7.40 16.60 -12.24
C VAL A 69 7.52 17.89 -13.05
N LEU A 70 6.65 18.11 -14.04
CA LEU A 70 6.66 19.34 -14.86
C LEU A 70 6.38 20.59 -14.02
N ILE A 71 5.35 20.54 -13.18
CA ILE A 71 4.95 21.66 -12.31
C ILE A 71 6.05 21.94 -11.29
N ASP A 72 6.48 20.92 -10.54
CA ASP A 72 7.51 21.08 -9.51
C ASP A 72 8.79 21.60 -10.15
N SER A 73 9.25 21.00 -11.24
CA SER A 73 10.50 21.40 -11.87
C SER A 73 10.46 22.83 -12.41
N TYR A 74 9.31 23.28 -12.90
CA TYR A 74 9.11 24.66 -13.34
C TYR A 74 9.26 25.65 -12.18
N TYR A 75 8.59 25.41 -11.04
CA TYR A 75 8.64 26.32 -9.90
C TYR A 75 9.96 26.26 -9.12
N TYR A 76 10.58 25.08 -9.01
CA TYR A 76 11.87 24.91 -8.32
C TYR A 76 13.09 25.27 -9.18
N GLY A 77 12.93 25.51 -10.48
CA GLY A 77 14.02 25.86 -11.40
C GLY A 77 15.04 24.74 -11.63
N LYS A 78 14.71 23.50 -11.25
CA LYS A 78 15.56 22.30 -11.39
C LYS A 78 14.67 21.07 -11.52
N LEU A 79 15.19 19.96 -12.05
CA LEU A 79 14.42 18.71 -12.11
C LEU A 79 14.06 18.22 -10.70
N VAL A 80 12.78 18.16 -10.39
CA VAL A 80 12.24 17.69 -9.10
C VAL A 80 11.27 16.54 -9.34
N ILE A 81 11.59 15.40 -8.74
CA ILE A 81 10.69 14.25 -8.64
C ILE A 81 10.38 14.07 -7.15
N ALA A 82 9.39 14.81 -6.65
CA ALA A 82 9.13 14.88 -5.21
C ALA A 82 8.90 13.52 -4.53
N PRO A 83 8.08 12.59 -5.08
CA PRO A 83 7.90 11.26 -4.48
C PRO A 83 9.20 10.46 -4.39
N LEU A 84 10.09 10.58 -5.39
CA LEU A 84 11.38 9.90 -5.39
C LEU A 84 12.31 10.52 -4.35
N ASN A 85 12.37 11.85 -4.24
CA ASN A 85 13.19 12.53 -3.25
C ASN A 85 12.78 12.14 -1.81
N ILE A 86 11.47 12.02 -1.55
CA ILE A 86 10.94 11.56 -0.27
C ILE A 86 11.42 10.14 0.03
N VAL A 87 11.31 9.22 -0.92
CA VAL A 87 11.78 7.84 -0.73
C VAL A 87 13.28 7.81 -0.50
N THR A 88 14.05 8.53 -1.30
CA THR A 88 15.51 8.55 -1.18
C THR A 88 15.96 9.08 0.17
N TYR A 89 15.36 10.17 0.64
CA TYR A 89 15.65 10.72 1.95
C TYR A 89 15.30 9.74 3.09
N ASN A 90 14.09 9.16 3.07
CA ASN A 90 13.62 8.35 4.20
C ASN A 90 14.22 6.94 4.25
N VAL A 91 14.67 6.40 3.11
CA VAL A 91 15.12 5.01 3.02
C VAL A 91 16.64 4.89 2.88
N PHE A 92 17.29 5.83 2.18
CA PHE A 92 18.71 5.71 1.82
C PHE A 92 19.62 6.73 2.52
N SER A 93 19.10 7.65 3.35
CA SER A 93 19.93 8.57 4.12
C SER A 93 20.27 8.04 5.52
N GLU A 94 21.40 8.48 6.08
CA GLU A 94 21.91 7.97 7.37
C GLU A 94 21.06 8.37 8.59
N HIS A 95 20.48 9.57 8.60
CA HIS A 95 19.67 10.06 9.72
C HIS A 95 18.16 9.85 9.50
N GLY A 96 17.74 9.77 8.23
CA GLY A 96 16.38 9.40 7.84
C GLY A 96 15.27 10.11 8.62
N PRO A 97 14.18 9.39 8.98
CA PRO A 97 13.11 9.93 9.81
C PRO A 97 13.40 9.86 11.32
N ASP A 98 14.50 9.23 11.73
CA ASP A 98 14.82 8.99 13.15
C ASP A 98 15.16 10.30 13.91
N ILE A 99 15.43 11.38 13.18
CA ILE A 99 15.57 12.74 13.72
C ILE A 99 14.32 13.23 14.47
N TYR A 100 13.16 12.62 14.22
CA TYR A 100 11.89 12.95 14.89
C TYR A 100 11.62 12.06 16.11
N GLY A 101 12.58 11.25 16.54
CA GLY A 101 12.47 10.34 17.67
C GLY A 101 12.19 8.89 17.24
N VAL A 102 12.37 7.95 18.17
CA VAL A 102 12.14 6.52 17.95
C VAL A 102 11.23 5.98 19.04
N GLU A 103 10.44 4.98 18.68
CA GLU A 103 9.46 4.38 19.59
C GLU A 103 9.62 2.87 19.64
N PRO A 104 9.30 2.22 20.78
CA PRO A 104 9.38 0.77 20.90
C PRO A 104 8.37 0.08 19.98
N PHE A 105 8.61 -1.20 19.72
CA PHE A 105 7.70 -2.04 18.91
C PHE A 105 6.26 -2.04 19.43
N SER A 106 6.07 -1.96 20.74
CA SER A 106 4.75 -1.94 21.39
C SER A 106 3.90 -0.73 20.99
N PHE A 107 4.50 0.37 20.52
CA PHE A 107 3.80 1.60 20.14
C PHE A 107 2.63 1.32 19.17
N TYR A 108 2.91 0.63 18.06
CA TYR A 108 1.86 0.32 17.09
C TYR A 108 0.86 -0.70 17.57
N PHE A 109 1.27 -1.66 18.40
CA PHE A 109 0.34 -2.63 18.98
C PHE A 109 -0.66 -1.95 19.92
N ILE A 110 -0.17 -1.07 20.80
CA ILE A 110 -0.99 -0.27 21.72
C ILE A 110 -1.88 0.66 20.91
N ASN A 111 -1.34 1.39 19.95
CA ASN A 111 -2.10 2.33 19.12
C ASN A 111 -3.22 1.62 18.32
N SER A 112 -2.92 0.49 17.67
CA SER A 112 -3.91 -0.28 16.94
C SER A 112 -4.98 -0.89 17.85
N PHE A 113 -4.60 -1.37 19.04
CA PHE A 113 -5.55 -1.87 20.02
C PHE A 113 -6.43 -0.76 20.61
N LEU A 114 -5.89 0.44 20.85
CA LEU A 114 -6.69 1.57 21.32
C LEU A 114 -7.71 2.02 20.27
N ASN A 115 -7.32 2.06 18.99
CA ASN A 115 -8.19 2.49 17.91
C ASN A 115 -9.26 1.44 17.53
N PHE A 116 -8.91 0.15 17.51
CA PHE A 116 -9.78 -0.92 16.98
C PHE A 116 -10.17 -1.98 18.01
N ASN A 117 -9.68 -1.91 19.26
CA ASN A 117 -9.96 -2.85 20.34
C ASN A 117 -9.78 -4.31 19.88
N PHE A 118 -10.75 -5.17 20.19
CA PHE A 118 -10.74 -6.57 19.80
C PHE A 118 -10.77 -6.80 18.28
N VAL A 119 -11.22 -5.82 17.48
CA VAL A 119 -11.20 -5.94 16.01
C VAL A 119 -9.77 -6.06 15.49
N PHE A 120 -8.81 -5.38 16.11
CA PHE A 120 -7.40 -5.52 15.76
C PHE A 120 -6.89 -6.96 15.97
N ILE A 121 -7.27 -7.60 17.08
CA ILE A 121 -6.88 -8.98 17.37
C ILE A 121 -7.45 -9.92 16.31
N VAL A 122 -8.72 -9.76 15.95
CA VAL A 122 -9.36 -10.53 14.87
C VAL A 122 -8.67 -10.29 13.53
N ALA A 123 -8.31 -9.04 13.22
CA ALA A 123 -7.59 -8.69 12.00
C ALA A 123 -6.23 -9.39 11.89
N LEU A 124 -5.46 -9.50 12.98
CA LEU A 124 -4.18 -10.24 12.98
C LEU A 124 -4.37 -11.74 12.72
N ILE A 125 -5.44 -12.34 13.26
CA ILE A 125 -5.75 -13.76 13.10
C ILE A 125 -6.40 -14.05 11.72
N SER A 126 -6.91 -13.03 11.04
CA SER A 126 -7.63 -13.19 9.77
C SER A 126 -6.78 -13.82 8.65
N LEU A 127 -5.49 -13.50 8.55
CA LEU A 127 -4.60 -14.04 7.51
C LEU A 127 -4.33 -15.54 7.68
N PRO A 128 -3.89 -16.05 8.85
CA PRO A 128 -3.71 -17.50 9.01
C PRO A 128 -5.02 -18.25 8.78
N LEU A 129 -6.16 -17.72 9.24
CA LEU A 129 -7.47 -18.30 8.94
C LEU A 129 -7.80 -18.27 7.43
N ALA A 130 -7.51 -17.18 6.73
CA ALA A 130 -7.72 -17.07 5.29
C ALA A 130 -6.83 -18.04 4.49
N VAL A 131 -5.61 -18.31 4.97
CA VAL A 131 -4.71 -19.31 4.37
C VAL A 131 -5.26 -20.72 4.62
N ILE A 132 -5.61 -21.06 5.86
CA ILE A 132 -6.17 -22.37 6.21
C ILE A 132 -7.46 -22.64 5.42
N THR A 133 -8.39 -21.68 5.40
CA THR A 133 -9.62 -21.82 4.61
C THR A 133 -9.35 -21.92 3.11
N GLY A 134 -8.33 -21.22 2.60
CA GLY A 134 -7.90 -21.35 1.20
C GLY A 134 -7.31 -22.72 0.86
N LEU A 135 -6.60 -23.36 1.81
CA LEU A 135 -6.06 -24.72 1.65
C LEU A 135 -7.15 -25.80 1.73
N LEU A 136 -8.18 -25.57 2.55
CA LEU A 136 -9.32 -26.48 2.71
C LEU A 136 -10.36 -26.33 1.58
N GLN A 137 -10.32 -25.23 0.83
CA GLN A 137 -11.22 -25.00 -0.30
C GLN A 137 -10.88 -25.94 -1.46
N THR A 138 -11.81 -26.84 -1.77
CA THR A 138 -11.69 -27.82 -2.87
C THR A 138 -12.05 -27.25 -4.23
N HIS A 139 -12.77 -26.12 -4.28
CA HIS A 139 -13.21 -25.50 -5.52
C HIS A 139 -12.54 -24.14 -5.74
N PRO A 140 -11.92 -23.89 -6.91
CA PRO A 140 -11.34 -22.60 -7.22
C PRO A 140 -12.45 -21.56 -7.35
N ARG A 141 -12.55 -20.64 -6.37
CA ARG A 141 -13.35 -19.43 -6.55
C ARG A 141 -12.71 -18.58 -7.63
N GLN A 142 -13.51 -18.11 -8.59
CA GLN A 142 -13.09 -17.11 -9.56
C GLN A 142 -12.82 -15.72 -8.91
N SER A 143 -13.10 -15.55 -7.62
CA SER A 143 -12.88 -14.30 -6.90
C SER A 143 -11.41 -14.09 -6.50
N ILE A 144 -11.10 -12.90 -6.01
CA ILE A 144 -9.82 -12.61 -5.38
C ILE A 144 -9.72 -13.43 -4.07
N PRO A 145 -8.62 -14.16 -3.82
CA PRO A 145 -8.42 -14.91 -2.60
C PRO A 145 -8.33 -13.96 -1.40
N SER A 146 -9.00 -14.32 -0.31
CA SER A 146 -9.00 -13.53 0.92
C SER A 146 -7.60 -13.31 1.46
N TRP A 147 -6.72 -14.32 1.39
CA TRP A 147 -5.32 -14.17 1.82
C TRP A 147 -4.58 -13.07 1.03
N LEU A 148 -4.88 -12.93 -0.26
CA LEU A 148 -4.24 -11.94 -1.11
C LEU A 148 -4.75 -10.53 -0.80
N ALA A 149 -6.06 -10.39 -0.57
CA ALA A 149 -6.65 -9.13 -0.12
C ALA A 149 -6.07 -8.67 1.23
N LEU A 150 -5.99 -9.59 2.19
CA LEU A 150 -5.47 -9.31 3.53
C LEU A 150 -3.95 -9.03 3.53
N SER A 151 -3.20 -9.62 2.60
CA SER A 151 -1.74 -9.46 2.54
C SER A 151 -1.27 -8.01 2.49
N ALA A 152 -2.07 -7.08 1.95
CA ALA A 152 -1.75 -5.65 1.93
C ALA A 152 -1.51 -5.07 3.34
N MET A 153 -2.38 -5.41 4.29
CA MET A 153 -2.27 -4.96 5.68
C MET A 153 -0.99 -5.52 6.33
N PHE A 154 -0.69 -6.80 6.09
CA PHE A 154 0.49 -7.45 6.66
C PHE A 154 1.79 -6.99 6.04
N ILE A 155 1.82 -6.70 4.73
CA ILE A 155 2.95 -6.04 4.06
C ILE A 155 3.21 -4.69 4.72
N TRP A 156 2.16 -3.92 4.98
CA TRP A 156 2.30 -2.63 5.65
C TRP A 156 2.84 -2.74 7.07
N PHE A 157 2.29 -3.68 7.86
CA PHE A 157 2.80 -3.96 9.19
C PHE A 157 4.28 -4.36 9.15
N LEU A 158 4.68 -5.25 8.24
CA LEU A 158 6.08 -5.66 8.08
C LEU A 158 7.00 -4.46 7.78
N ILE A 159 6.56 -3.56 6.90
CA ILE A 159 7.34 -2.37 6.54
C ILE A 159 7.49 -1.44 7.74
N PHE A 160 6.39 -1.03 8.37
CA PHE A 160 6.41 0.04 9.38
C PHE A 160 6.78 -0.43 10.78
N PHE A 161 6.41 -1.65 11.19
CA PHE A 161 6.82 -2.17 12.50
C PHE A 161 8.33 -2.42 12.58
N THR A 162 8.99 -2.64 11.43
CA THR A 162 10.45 -2.80 11.38
C THR A 162 11.22 -1.47 11.37
N ARG A 163 10.54 -0.32 11.22
CA ARG A 163 11.20 0.99 11.27
C ARG A 163 11.35 1.48 12.72
N PRO A 164 12.51 2.06 13.11
CA PRO A 164 12.71 2.63 14.45
C PRO A 164 11.76 3.80 14.72
N HIS A 165 11.73 4.77 13.82
CA HIS A 165 10.76 5.86 13.86
C HIS A 165 9.33 5.38 13.60
N LYS A 166 8.39 5.80 14.44
CA LYS A 166 6.97 5.42 14.36
C LYS A 166 6.10 6.64 14.64
N GLU A 167 5.06 6.77 13.84
CA GLU A 167 3.98 7.71 14.07
C GLU A 167 2.64 7.05 13.79
N GLU A 168 1.61 7.44 14.54
CA GLU A 168 0.24 6.95 14.34
C GLU A 168 -0.22 7.13 12.89
N ARG A 169 0.04 8.31 12.29
CA ARG A 169 -0.41 8.64 10.93
C ARG A 169 0.10 7.67 9.86
N PHE A 170 1.20 6.95 10.10
CA PHE A 170 1.70 5.94 9.16
C PHE A 170 0.77 4.73 9.07
N LEU A 171 -0.12 4.50 10.04
CA LEU A 171 -1.11 3.43 10.00
C LEU A 171 -2.43 3.83 9.31
N PHE A 172 -2.69 5.12 9.10
CA PHE A 172 -3.93 5.59 8.47
C PHE A 172 -4.27 4.90 7.14
N PRO A 173 -3.30 4.59 6.25
CA PRO A 173 -3.61 3.90 4.99
C PRO A 173 -4.21 2.50 5.16
N ILE A 174 -3.96 1.82 6.29
CA ILE A 174 -4.41 0.45 6.55
C ILE A 174 -5.56 0.33 7.55
N TYR A 175 -5.96 1.43 8.20
CA TYR A 175 -7.14 1.44 9.08
C TYR A 175 -8.39 0.83 8.43
N PRO A 176 -8.70 1.12 7.15
CA PRO A 176 -9.84 0.46 6.51
C PRO A 176 -9.61 -1.03 6.21
N LEU A 177 -8.35 -1.48 6.09
CA LEU A 177 -8.01 -2.89 5.88
C LEU A 177 -8.11 -3.72 7.16
N ILE A 178 -7.99 -3.09 8.33
CA ILE A 178 -8.25 -3.73 9.63
C ILE A 178 -9.74 -4.12 9.75
N CYS A 179 -10.62 -3.36 9.10
CA CYS A 179 -12.07 -3.60 9.10
C CYS A 179 -12.59 -4.46 7.94
N LEU A 180 -11.71 -4.93 7.05
CA LEU A 180 -12.07 -5.68 5.83
C LEU A 180 -12.32 -7.17 6.14
#